data_AF-A0A819XCZ7-F1
#
_entry.id   AF-A0A819XCZ7-F1
#
_cell.length_a   1.000
_cell.length_b   1.000
_cell.length_c   1.000
_cell.angle_alpha   90.00
_cell.angle_beta   90.00
_cell.angle_gamma   90.00
#
_symmetry.space_group_name_H-M   'P 1'
#
loop_
_entity.id
_entity.type
_entity.pdbx_description
1 polymer ?
#
loop_
_entity_poly.entity_id
_entity_poly.type
_entity_poly.pdbx_seq_one_letter_code
_entity_poly.pdbx_strand_id
1 'polypeptide(L)'
;YDRKRVQEIGPDRACAEWLLRCGGLVRFKNWGTFTSNYNALPIGAPGQFKIEEIRAVNACITPEGFAYLDGLTDLKKIHLEKCDQIGDSSIARCNKVKDTLESIALIDLTQISENGLAYLAGLTNLKHVVLSRLPSIKHREAVLKLLKNELPRCTINYDDEHPSSKELKEK
;
A
#
# COMPACT_ATOMS: atom_id res chain seq x y z
N TYR A 1 0.39 10.48 -13.63
CA TYR A 1 0.61 9.16 -14.28
C TYR A 1 1.04 9.39 -15.71
N ASP A 2 2.24 8.95 -16.07
CA ASP A 2 2.80 9.09 -17.43
C ASP A 2 2.82 7.73 -18.14
N ARG A 3 1.90 7.56 -19.09
CA ARG A 3 1.78 6.32 -19.88
C ARG A 3 2.99 6.05 -20.75
N LYS A 4 3.58 7.08 -21.35
CA LYS A 4 4.74 6.92 -22.24
C LYS A 4 5.93 6.44 -21.42
N ARG A 5 6.14 7.05 -20.25
CA ARG A 5 7.20 6.65 -19.32
C ARG A 5 7.04 5.18 -18.89
N VAL A 6 5.82 4.74 -18.54
CA VAL A 6 5.54 3.35 -18.18
C VAL A 6 5.85 2.38 -19.34
N GLN A 7 5.52 2.74 -20.58
CA GLN A 7 5.82 1.91 -21.75
C GLN A 7 7.33 1.81 -22.02
N GLU A 8 8.08 2.88 -21.77
CA GLU A 8 9.52 2.94 -21.99
C GLU A 8 10.32 2.13 -20.96
N ILE A 9 10.00 2.27 -19.67
CA ILE A 9 10.82 1.73 -18.57
C ILE A 9 10.16 0.59 -17.79
N GLY A 10 8.89 0.30 -18.10
CA GLY A 10 8.08 -0.69 -17.40
C GLY A 10 7.37 -0.14 -16.16
N PRO A 11 6.32 -0.86 -15.69
CA PRO A 11 5.45 -0.41 -14.60
C PRO A 11 6.18 -0.32 -13.26
N ASP A 12 6.99 -1.33 -12.91
CA ASP A 12 7.74 -1.38 -11.66
C ASP A 12 8.69 -0.19 -11.50
N ARG A 13 9.48 0.11 -12.54
CA ARG A 13 10.41 1.25 -12.51
C ARG A 13 9.67 2.58 -12.45
N ALA A 14 8.58 2.75 -13.22
CA ALA A 14 7.78 3.97 -13.19
C ALA A 14 7.09 4.20 -11.83
N CYS A 15 6.59 3.14 -11.20
CA CYS A 15 6.03 3.18 -9.85
C CYS A 15 7.09 3.57 -8.81
N ALA A 16 8.28 2.97 -8.89
CA ALA A 16 9.39 3.32 -8.01
C ALA A 16 9.81 4.80 -8.18
N GLU A 17 9.91 5.30 -9.42
CA GLU A 17 10.21 6.70 -9.68
C GLU A 17 9.18 7.65 -9.07
N TRP A 18 7.88 7.32 -9.18
CA TRP A 18 6.81 8.09 -8.55
C TRP A 18 6.92 8.10 -7.03
N LEU A 19 7.03 6.93 -6.40
CA LEU A 19 7.07 6.81 -4.95
C LEU A 19 8.25 7.57 -4.35
N LEU A 20 9.45 7.39 -4.91
CA LEU A 20 10.67 8.01 -4.39
C LEU A 20 10.64 9.53 -4.50
N ARG A 21 10.06 10.08 -5.58
CA ARG A 21 9.88 11.53 -5.74
C ARG A 21 8.88 12.11 -4.74
N CYS A 22 7.94 11.29 -4.27
CA CYS A 22 6.95 11.66 -3.26
C CYS A 22 7.40 11.36 -1.81
N GLY A 23 8.64 10.90 -1.59
CA GLY A 23 9.13 10.52 -0.25
C GLY A 23 8.69 9.13 0.22
N GLY A 24 8.09 8.33 -0.67
CA GLY A 24 7.86 6.90 -0.46
C GLY A 24 9.12 6.07 -0.72
N LEU A 25 9.07 4.81 -0.30
CA LEU A 25 10.12 3.83 -0.43
C LEU A 25 9.58 2.59 -1.13
N VAL A 26 10.46 1.90 -1.85
CA VAL A 26 10.15 0.60 -2.45
C VAL A 26 11.20 -0.42 -2.06
N ARG A 27 10.78 -1.69 -1.98
CA ARG A 27 11.69 -2.82 -1.89
C ARG A 27 11.44 -3.72 -3.10
N PHE A 28 12.48 -3.97 -3.88
CA PHE A 28 12.41 -4.90 -4.99
C PHE A 28 12.49 -6.35 -4.50
N LYS A 29 11.94 -7.27 -5.30
CA LYS A 29 12.06 -8.71 -5.08
C LYS A 29 13.53 -9.11 -4.97
N ASN A 30 13.84 -9.99 -4.02
CA ASN A 30 15.20 -10.43 -3.68
C ASN A 30 16.13 -9.33 -3.14
N TRP A 31 15.62 -8.15 -2.80
CA TRP A 31 16.38 -7.11 -2.10
C TRP A 31 16.12 -7.17 -0.60
N GLY A 32 17.19 -7.08 0.19
CA GLY A 32 17.12 -7.11 1.65
C GLY A 32 16.68 -5.80 2.30
N THR A 33 16.72 -4.68 1.58
CA THR A 33 16.43 -3.35 2.13
C THR A 33 15.52 -2.53 1.21
N PHE A 34 14.77 -1.61 1.81
CA PHE A 34 14.07 -0.56 1.06
C PHE A 34 15.08 0.41 0.45
N THR A 35 14.77 0.91 -0.74
CA THR A 35 15.46 2.05 -1.32
C THR A 35 14.57 3.30 -1.22
N SER A 36 15.20 4.41 -0.85
CA SER A 36 14.65 5.78 -0.93
C SER A 36 15.44 6.64 -1.92
N ASN A 37 16.50 6.10 -2.53
CA ASN A 37 17.40 6.85 -3.39
C ASN A 37 17.00 6.72 -4.87
N TYR A 38 16.36 7.77 -5.38
CA TYR A 38 15.97 7.89 -6.79
C TYR A 38 17.13 7.66 -7.77
N ASN A 39 18.31 8.20 -7.46
CA ASN A 39 19.49 8.12 -8.33
C ASN A 39 20.15 6.73 -8.32
N ALA A 40 19.85 5.91 -7.29
CA ALA A 40 20.34 4.53 -7.19
C ALA A 40 19.29 3.50 -7.64
N LEU A 41 18.22 3.94 -8.31
CA LEU A 41 17.25 3.00 -8.87
C LEU A 41 17.92 2.09 -9.91
N PRO A 42 17.67 0.77 -9.86
CA PRO A 42 18.38 -0.19 -10.68
C PRO A 42 18.10 0.03 -12.17
N ILE A 43 19.16 0.06 -12.96
CA ILE A 43 19.11 0.20 -14.43
C ILE A 43 19.11 -1.20 -15.03
N GLY A 44 18.16 -1.49 -15.91
CA GLY A 44 18.03 -2.79 -16.56
C GLY A 44 16.87 -2.81 -17.55
N ALA A 45 16.61 -3.98 -18.12
CA ALA A 45 15.51 -4.15 -19.07
C ALA A 45 14.16 -3.93 -18.37
N PRO A 46 13.14 -3.40 -19.09
CA PRO A 46 11.79 -3.28 -18.54
C PRO A 46 11.29 -4.61 -17.97
N GLY A 47 10.79 -4.58 -16.73
CA GLY A 47 10.31 -5.75 -16.01
C GLY A 47 11.40 -6.63 -15.35
N GLN A 48 12.69 -6.31 -15.50
CA GLN A 48 13.78 -7.05 -14.83
C GLN A 48 13.72 -6.93 -13.31
N PHE A 49 13.32 -5.76 -12.80
CA PHE A 49 13.18 -5.50 -11.37
C PHE A 49 11.70 -5.39 -11.02
N LYS A 50 11.28 -6.17 -10.02
CA LYS A 50 9.89 -6.26 -9.58
C LYS A 50 9.72 -5.67 -8.19
N ILE A 51 8.79 -4.74 -8.00
CA ILE A 51 8.49 -4.21 -6.66
C ILE A 51 7.77 -5.29 -5.87
N GLU A 52 8.27 -5.60 -4.68
CA GLU A 52 7.64 -6.53 -3.74
C GLU A 52 6.93 -5.80 -2.58
N GLU A 53 7.49 -4.66 -2.14
CA GLU A 53 6.88 -3.87 -1.05
C GLU A 53 6.95 -2.36 -1.33
N ILE A 54 5.89 -1.67 -0.93
CA ILE A 54 5.77 -0.21 -0.93
C ILE A 54 5.63 0.25 0.52
N ARG A 55 6.40 1.26 0.90
CA ARG A 55 6.28 1.92 2.20
C ARG A 55 6.25 3.43 2.02
N ALA A 56 5.18 4.07 2.44
CA ALA A 56 5.01 5.51 2.40
C ALA A 56 4.66 6.00 3.80
N VAL A 57 5.58 6.73 4.43
CA VAL A 57 5.42 7.31 5.77
C VAL A 57 5.67 8.80 5.64
N ASN A 58 4.67 9.62 5.97
CA ASN A 58 4.75 11.08 5.80
C ASN A 58 5.14 11.49 4.35
N ALA A 59 4.59 10.77 3.37
CA ALA A 59 4.90 10.93 1.95
C ALA A 59 3.81 11.74 1.23
N CYS A 60 4.23 12.57 0.27
CA CYS A 60 3.34 13.41 -0.54
C CYS A 60 2.79 12.65 -1.75
N ILE A 61 2.21 11.47 -1.53
CA ILE A 61 1.56 10.66 -2.56
C ILE A 61 0.11 11.09 -2.75
N THR A 62 -0.38 11.11 -4.00
CA THR A 62 -1.77 11.49 -4.33
C THR A 62 -2.57 10.30 -4.88
N PRO A 63 -3.91 10.36 -4.86
CA PRO A 63 -4.77 9.28 -5.38
C PRO A 63 -4.53 8.95 -6.85
N GLU A 64 -4.17 9.93 -7.68
CA GLU A 64 -3.86 9.73 -9.11
C GLU A 64 -2.58 8.92 -9.29
N GLY A 65 -1.65 9.01 -8.34
CA GLY A 65 -0.39 8.27 -8.34
C GLY A 65 -0.60 6.76 -8.24
N PHE A 66 -1.67 6.30 -7.59
CA PHE A 66 -2.00 4.87 -7.48
C PHE A 66 -2.29 4.20 -8.84
N ALA A 67 -2.47 4.98 -9.91
CA ALA A 67 -2.49 4.43 -11.27
C ALA A 67 -1.18 3.72 -11.66
N TYR A 68 -0.06 4.03 -11.01
CA TYR A 68 1.21 3.33 -11.20
C TYR A 68 1.26 1.93 -10.57
N LEU A 69 0.23 1.51 -9.82
CA LEU A 69 0.10 0.11 -9.39
C LEU A 69 -0.29 -0.82 -10.53
N ASP A 70 -0.83 -0.28 -11.64
CA ASP A 70 -1.21 -1.07 -12.80
C ASP A 70 0.02 -1.71 -13.46
N GLY A 71 -0.02 -3.03 -13.63
CA GLY A 71 1.09 -3.83 -14.16
C GLY A 71 2.12 -4.31 -13.14
N LEU A 72 1.95 -4.04 -11.84
CA LEU A 72 2.79 -4.63 -10.79
C LEU A 72 2.34 -6.07 -10.51
N THR A 73 3.18 -7.04 -10.84
CA THR A 73 2.85 -8.48 -10.81
C THR A 73 3.36 -9.23 -9.58
N ASP A 74 4.13 -8.56 -8.73
CA ASP A 74 4.79 -9.19 -7.57
C ASP A 74 4.64 -8.36 -6.29
N LEU A 75 3.79 -7.32 -6.30
CA LEU A 75 3.59 -6.46 -5.14
C LEU A 75 2.82 -7.21 -4.06
N LYS A 76 3.47 -7.46 -2.91
CA LYS A 76 2.91 -8.21 -1.78
C LYS A 76 2.49 -7.34 -0.62
N LYS A 77 3.19 -6.22 -0.37
CA LYS A 77 2.90 -5.38 0.81
C LYS A 77 2.81 -3.90 0.49
N ILE A 78 1.81 -3.25 1.08
CA ILE A 78 1.65 -1.80 1.07
C ILE A 78 1.54 -1.30 2.51
N HIS A 79 2.43 -0.38 2.90
CA HIS A 79 2.36 0.35 4.17
C HIS A 79 2.15 1.83 3.86
N LEU A 80 1.02 2.39 4.32
CA LEU A 80 0.70 3.80 4.22
C LEU A 80 0.51 4.38 5.62
N GLU A 81 1.28 5.41 5.94
CA GLU A 81 1.24 6.07 7.23
C GLU A 81 1.36 7.59 7.07
N LYS A 82 0.48 8.35 7.73
CA LYS A 82 0.51 9.83 7.72
C LYS A 82 0.57 10.40 6.30
N CYS A 83 -0.24 9.87 5.39
CA CYS A 83 -0.32 10.32 4.01
C CYS A 83 -1.64 11.08 3.80
N ASP A 84 -1.64 12.38 4.06
CA ASP A 84 -2.85 13.20 4.22
C ASP A 84 -3.73 13.31 2.96
N GLN A 85 -3.16 13.08 1.79
CA GLN A 85 -3.86 13.19 0.50
C GLN A 85 -4.53 11.87 0.07
N ILE A 86 -4.32 10.78 0.82
CA ILE A 86 -4.84 9.46 0.46
C ILE A 86 -6.26 9.25 1.01
N GLY A 87 -7.20 9.04 0.09
CA GLY A 87 -8.62 8.76 0.39
C GLY A 87 -9.10 7.43 -0.20
N ASP A 88 -10.41 7.19 -0.12
CA ASP A 88 -11.07 5.95 -0.54
C ASP A 88 -10.73 5.54 -1.98
N SER A 89 -10.60 6.51 -2.89
CA SER A 89 -10.26 6.26 -4.30
C SER A 89 -8.87 5.66 -4.49
N SER A 90 -7.91 5.95 -3.60
CA SER A 90 -6.58 5.33 -3.60
C SER A 90 -6.69 3.85 -3.22
N ILE A 91 -7.48 3.53 -2.19
CA ILE A 91 -7.68 2.14 -1.74
C ILE A 91 -8.41 1.32 -2.81
N ALA A 92 -9.40 1.90 -3.47
CA ALA A 92 -10.07 1.26 -4.60
C ALA A 92 -9.09 0.87 -5.72
N ARG A 93 -8.04 1.68 -5.97
CA ARG A 93 -7.01 1.37 -6.98
C ARG A 93 -6.08 0.23 -6.59
N CYS A 94 -6.01 -0.16 -5.31
CA CYS A 94 -5.28 -1.37 -4.90
C CYS A 94 -5.85 -2.64 -5.54
N ASN A 95 -7.08 -2.61 -6.07
CA ASN A 95 -7.65 -3.73 -6.85
C ASN A 95 -6.80 -4.10 -8.09
N LYS A 96 -5.93 -3.20 -8.56
CA LYS A 96 -4.97 -3.48 -9.64
C LYS A 96 -3.92 -4.53 -9.28
N VAL A 97 -3.68 -4.74 -7.98
CA VAL A 97 -2.73 -5.70 -7.43
C VAL A 97 -3.43 -6.75 -6.55
N LYS A 98 -4.74 -6.93 -6.73
CA LYS A 98 -5.57 -7.85 -5.93
C LYS A 98 -5.05 -9.29 -5.93
N ASP A 99 -4.40 -9.70 -7.02
CA ASP A 99 -3.95 -11.08 -7.23
C ASP A 99 -2.61 -11.35 -6.52
N THR A 100 -1.91 -10.31 -6.05
CA THR A 100 -0.56 -10.45 -5.47
C THR A 100 -0.45 -9.86 -4.07
N LEU A 101 -1.31 -8.90 -3.72
CA LEU A 101 -1.23 -8.18 -2.45
C LEU A 101 -1.64 -9.08 -1.28
N GLU A 102 -0.72 -9.28 -0.34
CA GLU A 102 -0.90 -10.13 0.83
C GLU A 102 -1.04 -9.33 2.12
N SER A 103 -0.50 -8.12 2.17
CA SER A 103 -0.52 -7.28 3.37
C SER A 103 -0.78 -5.83 3.05
N ILE A 104 -1.69 -5.20 3.80
CA ILE A 104 -1.91 -3.76 3.75
C ILE A 104 -1.96 -3.16 5.16
N ALA A 105 -1.21 -2.09 5.36
CA ALA A 105 -1.23 -1.31 6.59
C ALA A 105 -1.68 0.12 6.26
N LEU A 106 -2.76 0.57 6.90
CA LEU A 106 -3.34 1.90 6.78
C LEU A 106 -3.35 2.55 8.17
N ILE A 107 -2.42 3.47 8.38
CA ILE A 107 -2.14 4.03 9.71
C ILE A 107 -2.22 5.55 9.62
N ASP A 108 -2.96 6.20 10.51
CA ASP A 108 -2.95 7.67 10.60
C ASP A 108 -3.38 8.35 9.27
N LEU A 109 -4.46 7.85 8.67
CA LEU A 109 -4.99 8.37 7.41
C LEU A 109 -6.33 9.04 7.66
N THR A 110 -6.39 10.35 7.42
CA THR A 110 -7.54 11.19 7.78
C THR A 110 -8.70 11.08 6.79
N GLN A 111 -8.45 10.75 5.53
CA GLN A 111 -9.46 10.74 4.47
C GLN A 111 -9.98 9.35 4.09
N ILE A 112 -9.61 8.29 4.82
CA ILE A 112 -10.14 6.94 4.63
C ILE A 112 -11.42 6.76 5.44
N SER A 113 -12.52 6.47 4.75
CA SER A 113 -13.83 6.19 5.33
C SER A 113 -14.15 4.69 5.37
N GLU A 114 -15.32 4.34 5.91
CA GLU A 114 -15.84 2.96 5.84
C GLU A 114 -15.97 2.45 4.39
N ASN A 115 -16.30 3.32 3.44
CA ASN A 115 -16.38 2.96 2.02
C ASN A 115 -15.00 2.63 1.45
N GLY A 116 -13.97 3.38 1.85
CA GLY A 116 -12.58 3.10 1.50
C GLY A 116 -12.15 1.72 1.95
N LEU A 117 -12.46 1.37 3.20
CA LEU A 117 -12.15 0.06 3.74
C LEU A 117 -12.96 -1.07 3.11
N ALA A 118 -14.20 -0.82 2.68
CA ALA A 118 -15.00 -1.83 1.98
C ALA A 118 -14.32 -2.33 0.70
N TYR A 119 -13.50 -1.51 0.03
CA TYR A 119 -12.70 -1.96 -1.13
C TYR A 119 -11.66 -3.02 -0.79
N LEU A 120 -11.21 -3.12 0.47
CA LEU A 120 -10.28 -4.17 0.89
C LEU A 120 -10.89 -5.57 0.75
N ALA A 121 -12.23 -5.70 0.85
CA ALA A 121 -12.93 -6.96 0.65
C ALA A 121 -12.68 -7.59 -0.73
N GLY A 122 -12.42 -6.76 -1.76
CA GLY A 122 -12.08 -7.24 -3.11
C GLY A 122 -10.65 -7.76 -3.26
N LEU A 123 -9.79 -7.56 -2.25
CA LEU A 123 -8.39 -7.97 -2.26
C LEU A 123 -8.25 -9.35 -1.63
N THR A 124 -8.78 -10.36 -2.32
CA THR A 124 -9.01 -11.72 -1.79
C THR A 124 -7.75 -12.47 -1.37
N ASN A 125 -6.56 -12.03 -1.82
CA ASN A 125 -5.28 -12.62 -1.42
C ASN A 125 -4.66 -11.99 -0.16
N LEU A 126 -5.34 -11.00 0.45
CA LEU A 126 -4.90 -10.43 1.72
C LEU A 126 -4.88 -11.49 2.83
N LYS A 127 -3.74 -11.54 3.51
CA LYS A 127 -3.47 -12.35 4.70
C LYS A 127 -3.40 -11.48 5.95
N HIS A 128 -2.98 -10.22 5.80
CA HIS A 128 -2.78 -9.30 6.91
C HIS A 128 -3.33 -7.90 6.58
N VAL A 129 -4.22 -7.41 7.42
CA VAL A 129 -4.73 -6.03 7.38
C VAL A 129 -4.43 -5.38 8.72
N VAL A 130 -3.70 -4.26 8.69
CA VAL A 130 -3.44 -3.43 9.86
C VAL A 130 -4.11 -2.08 9.65
N LEU A 131 -5.03 -1.73 10.53
CA LEU A 131 -5.73 -0.45 10.54
C LEU A 131 -5.44 0.24 11.86
N SER A 132 -5.06 1.50 11.82
CA SER A 132 -4.86 2.27 13.06
C SER A 132 -5.05 3.74 12.83
N ARG A 133 -5.67 4.42 13.81
CA ARG A 133 -5.92 5.88 13.78
C ARG A 133 -6.52 6.35 12.45
N LEU A 134 -7.74 5.91 12.17
CA LEU A 134 -8.51 6.32 11.01
C LEU A 134 -9.72 7.15 11.48
N PRO A 135 -9.56 8.47 11.71
CA PRO A 135 -10.55 9.30 12.42
C PRO A 135 -11.88 9.46 11.69
N SER A 136 -11.92 9.21 10.37
CA SER A 136 -13.13 9.28 9.57
C SER A 136 -14.04 8.05 9.71
N ILE A 137 -13.57 6.99 10.36
CA ILE A 137 -14.34 5.76 10.59
C ILE A 137 -15.16 5.92 11.87
N LYS A 138 -16.48 5.93 11.73
CA LYS A 138 -17.42 6.03 12.86
C LYS A 138 -17.92 4.67 13.30
N HIS A 139 -18.09 3.73 12.36
CA HIS A 139 -18.69 2.43 12.61
C HIS A 139 -17.68 1.28 12.46
N ARG A 140 -16.66 1.27 13.32
CA ARG A 140 -15.57 0.27 13.29
C ARG A 140 -16.07 -1.18 13.33
N GLU A 141 -17.04 -1.50 14.18
CA GLU A 141 -17.55 -2.86 14.32
C GLU A 141 -18.20 -3.38 13.03
N ALA A 142 -18.97 -2.53 12.34
CA ALA A 142 -19.62 -2.88 11.08
C ALA A 142 -18.59 -3.18 9.99
N VAL A 143 -17.55 -2.34 9.88
CA VAL A 143 -16.47 -2.55 8.92
C VAL A 143 -15.68 -3.82 9.25
N LEU A 144 -15.33 -4.04 10.52
CA LEU A 144 -14.63 -5.26 10.93
C LEU A 144 -15.45 -6.52 10.63
N LYS A 145 -16.77 -6.47 10.85
CA LYS A 145 -17.66 -7.58 10.52
C LYS A 145 -17.68 -7.85 9.01
N LEU A 146 -17.80 -6.80 8.20
CA LEU A 146 -17.74 -6.91 6.73
C LEU A 146 -16.42 -7.53 6.29
N LEU A 147 -15.28 -6.99 6.74
CA LEU A 147 -13.97 -7.49 6.34
C LEU A 147 -13.72 -8.93 6.79
N LYS A 148 -14.16 -9.32 7.99
CA LYS A 148 -14.04 -10.71 8.47
C LYS A 148 -14.91 -11.68 7.68
N ASN A 149 -16.07 -11.24 7.21
CA ASN A 149 -16.95 -12.07 6.39
C ASN A 149 -16.37 -12.28 4.98
N GLU A 150 -15.89 -11.21 4.35
CA GLU A 150 -15.38 -11.25 2.97
C GLU A 150 -13.95 -11.80 2.88
N LEU A 151 -13.15 -11.62 3.93
CA LEU A 151 -11.76 -12.09 4.03
C LEU A 151 -11.58 -13.05 5.23
N PRO A 152 -12.23 -14.22 5.23
CA PRO A 152 -12.26 -15.12 6.40
C PRO A 152 -10.90 -15.71 6.77
N ARG A 153 -9.93 -15.68 5.84
CA ARG A 153 -8.55 -16.16 6.05
C ARG A 153 -7.56 -15.03 6.34
N CYS A 154 -8.02 -13.78 6.36
CA CYS A 154 -7.19 -12.62 6.62
C CYS A 154 -7.20 -12.27 8.10
N THR A 155 -6.01 -12.11 8.69
CA THR A 155 -5.86 -11.55 10.03
C THR A 155 -6.05 -10.04 9.96
N ILE A 156 -7.14 -9.55 10.55
CA ILE A 156 -7.47 -8.12 10.60
C ILE A 156 -7.19 -7.61 12.00
N ASN A 157 -6.20 -6.72 12.12
CA ASN A 157 -5.89 -5.98 13.33
C ASN A 157 -6.30 -4.53 13.12
N TYR A 158 -7.29 -4.06 13.87
CA TYR A 158 -7.61 -2.65 13.98
C TYR A 158 -7.35 -2.26 15.41
N ASP A 159 -6.39 -1.37 15.66
CA ASP A 159 -6.06 -0.84 16.98
C ASP A 159 -5.93 0.68 16.94
N ASP A 160 -6.31 1.35 18.03
CA ASP A 160 -6.12 2.79 18.19
C ASP A 160 -4.68 3.10 18.67
N GLU A 161 -3.96 2.10 19.20
CA GLU A 161 -2.54 2.19 19.54
C GLU A 161 -1.62 2.15 18.30
N HIS A 162 -0.45 2.81 18.40
CA HIS A 162 0.54 2.81 17.33
C HIS A 162 1.18 1.41 17.18
N PRO A 163 1.33 0.83 15.98
CA PRO A 163 1.90 -0.52 15.86
C PRO A 163 3.30 -0.67 16.49
N SER A 164 4.12 0.41 16.47
CA SER A 164 5.43 0.43 17.13
C SER A 164 5.40 0.32 18.65
N SER A 165 4.26 0.59 19.33
CA SER A 165 4.14 0.38 20.78
C SER A 165 3.88 -1.09 21.15
N LYS A 166 3.56 -1.95 20.17
CA LYS A 166 3.44 -3.41 20.39
C LYS A 166 4.78 -4.13 20.30
N GLU A 167 5.65 -3.75 19.35
CA GLU A 167 7.01 -4.34 19.20
C GLU A 167 7.91 -4.13 20.43
N LEU A 168 7.64 -3.12 21.25
CA LEU A 168 8.37 -2.85 22.51
C LEU A 168 7.85 -3.68 23.70
N LYS A 169 6.68 -4.32 23.58
CA LYS A 169 6.09 -5.17 24.64
C LYS A 169 6.41 -6.66 24.48
N GLU A 170 6.98 -7.06 23.34
CA GLU A 170 7.32 -8.46 22.99
C GLU A 170 8.83 -8.75 23.00
N LYS A 171 9.64 -7.90 23.64
CA LYS A 171 11.07 -8.15 23.93
C LYS A 171 11.32 -8.06 25.43
#